data_AF-A0A7J4SFF2-F1
#
_entry.id   AF-A0A7J4SFF2-F1
#
_cell.length_a   1.000
_cell.length_b   1.000
_cell.length_c   1.000
_cell.angle_alpha   90.00
_cell.angle_beta   90.00
_cell.angle_gamma   90.00
#
_symmetry.space_group_name_H-M   'P 1'
#
loop_
_entity.id
_entity.type
_entity.pdbx_description
1 polymer ?
#
loop_
_entity_poly.entity_id
_entity_poly.type
_entity_poly.pdbx_seq_one_letter_code
_entity_poly.pdbx_strand_id
1 'polypeptide(L)' 'MTMNRSGIIDALNGALAWELRAIAMYAHYSAYVSGIHRLQLSAHFSEEVTESTTHAAAVRAAIVKLDGIATTDRA' A
#
# COMPACT_ATOMS: atom_id res chain seq x y z
N MET A 1 -10.94 15.20 -20.59
CA MET A 1 -11.91 14.43 -19.80
C MET A 1 -11.73 14.79 -18.35
N THR A 2 -12.78 15.31 -17.68
CA THR A 2 -12.73 15.60 -16.24
C THR A 2 -13.17 14.35 -15.49
N MET A 3 -12.32 13.81 -14.60
CA MET A 3 -12.74 12.71 -13.72
C MET A 3 -13.82 13.22 -12.76
N ASN A 4 -14.93 12.49 -12.66
CA ASN A 4 -15.96 12.74 -11.66
C ASN A 4 -15.54 12.13 -10.31
N ARG A 5 -16.23 12.49 -9.23
CA ARG A 5 -15.89 12.06 -7.85
C ARG A 5 -15.75 10.53 -7.72
N SER A 6 -16.64 9.77 -8.35
CA SER A 6 -16.58 8.30 -8.33
C SER A 6 -15.31 7.78 -9.00
N GLY A 7 -14.94 8.31 -10.16
CA GLY A 7 -13.70 7.91 -10.84
C GLY A 7 -12.44 8.18 -10.01
N ILE A 8 -12.43 9.26 -9.21
CA ILE A 8 -11.34 9.54 -8.27
C ILE A 8 -11.32 8.50 -7.14
N ILE A 9 -12.48 8.17 -6.56
CA ILE A 9 -12.59 7.16 -5.50
C ILE A 9 -12.15 5.77 -6.01
N ASP A 10 -12.52 5.41 -7.24
CA ASP A 10 -12.14 4.14 -7.86
C ASP A 10 -10.62 4.06 -8.07
N ALA A 11 -10.02 5.13 -8.59
CA ALA A 11 -8.57 5.22 -8.76
C ALA A 11 -7.83 5.16 -7.42
N LEU A 12 -8.35 5.82 -6.37
CA LEU A 12 -7.78 5.75 -5.03
C LEU A 12 -7.89 4.35 -4.42
N ASN A 13 -9.02 3.65 -4.63
CA ASN A 13 -9.14 2.27 -4.18
C ASN A 13 -8.18 1.33 -4.93
N GLY A 14 -7.94 1.57 -6.23
CA GLY A 14 -6.89 0.88 -6.97
C GLY A 14 -5.49 1.12 -6.38
N ALA A 15 -5.16 2.37 -6.05
CA ALA A 15 -3.91 2.70 -5.37
C ALA A 15 -3.80 2.03 -3.99
N LEU A 16 -4.88 2.02 -3.21
CA LEU A 16 -4.94 1.36 -1.91
C LEU A 16 -4.66 -0.14 -2.03
N ALA A 17 -5.23 -0.80 -3.03
CA ALA A 17 -5.00 -2.22 -3.29
C ALA A 17 -3.51 -2.53 -3.57
N TRP A 18 -2.81 -1.64 -4.29
CA TRP A 18 -1.36 -1.77 -4.52
C TRP A 18 -0.56 -1.63 -3.24
N GLU A 19 -0.88 -0.67 -2.38
CA GLU A 19 -0.18 -0.50 -1.10
C GLU A 19 -0.41 -1.69 -0.15
N LEU A 20 -1.63 -2.22 -0.10
CA LEU A 20 -1.92 -3.42 0.69
C LEU A 20 -1.15 -4.64 0.17
N ARG A 21 -1.02 -4.79 -1.15
CA ARG A 21 -0.18 -5.81 -1.77
C ARG A 21 1.30 -5.62 -1.42
N ALA A 22 1.79 -4.38 -1.46
CA ALA A 22 3.18 -4.05 -1.11
C ALA A 22 3.49 -4.40 0.35
N ILE A 23 2.61 -4.05 1.30
CA ILE A 23 2.73 -4.43 2.71
C ILE A 23 2.89 -5.95 2.86
N ALA A 24 2.02 -6.73 2.21
CA ALA A 24 2.08 -8.18 2.29
C ALA A 24 3.37 -8.75 1.68
N MET A 25 3.80 -8.22 0.53
CA MET A 25 5.02 -8.66 -0.15
C MET A 25 6.28 -8.33 0.64
N TYR A 26 6.42 -7.09 1.12
CA TYR A 26 7.59 -6.68 1.88
C TYR A 26 7.67 -7.36 3.24
N ALA A 27 6.55 -7.60 3.91
CA ALA A 27 6.51 -8.41 5.14
C ALA A 27 7.01 -9.83 4.87
N HIS A 28 6.56 -10.45 3.76
CA HIS A 28 7.05 -11.76 3.35
C HIS A 28 8.56 -11.72 3.04
N TYR A 29 9.03 -10.79 2.23
CA TYR A 29 10.45 -10.71 1.89
C TYR A 29 11.34 -10.43 3.11
N SER A 30 10.92 -9.58 4.04
CA SER A 30 11.67 -9.33 5.27
C SER A 30 11.86 -10.59 6.12
N ALA A 31 10.86 -11.48 6.16
CA ALA A 31 10.89 -12.73 6.91
C ALA A 31 11.70 -13.85 6.23
N TYR A 32 11.73 -13.88 4.89
CA TYR A 32 12.28 -15.01 4.13
C TYR A 32 13.59 -14.71 3.39
N VAL A 33 14.04 -13.44 3.34
CA VAL A 33 15.31 -13.10 2.68
C VAL A 33 16.49 -13.82 3.33
N SER A 34 17.39 -14.34 2.48
CA SER A 34 18.55 -15.13 2.90
C SER A 34 19.82 -14.71 2.15
N GLY A 35 20.96 -15.29 2.54
CA GLY A 35 22.26 -14.99 1.96
C GLY A 35 23.09 -13.96 2.74
N ILE A 36 24.16 -13.48 2.11
CA ILE A 36 25.18 -12.63 2.75
C ILE A 36 24.66 -11.23 3.10
N HIS A 37 23.64 -10.73 2.38
CA HIS A 37 23.04 -9.40 2.58
C HIS A 37 21.72 -9.43 3.36
N ARG A 38 21.35 -10.57 3.95
CA ARG A 38 20.02 -10.76 4.55
C ARG A 38 19.69 -9.77 5.67
N LEU A 39 20.67 -9.30 6.43
CA LEU A 39 20.44 -8.36 7.53
C LEU A 39 20.04 -6.99 6.99
N GLN A 40 20.76 -6.50 5.99
CA GLN A 40 20.46 -5.22 5.33
C GLN A 40 19.12 -5.29 4.59
N LEU A 41 18.88 -6.38 3.85
CA LEU A 41 17.65 -6.54 3.07
C LEU A 41 16.42 -6.75 3.95
N SER A 42 16.54 -7.51 5.06
CA SER A 42 15.42 -7.71 6.00
C SER A 42 15.02 -6.38 6.64
N ALA A 43 16.00 -5.56 7.05
CA ALA A 43 15.76 -4.21 7.55
C ALA A 43 15.10 -3.31 6.48
N HIS A 44 15.64 -3.28 5.26
CA HIS A 44 15.07 -2.51 4.15
C HIS A 44 13.60 -2.90 3.89
N PHE A 45 13.29 -4.19 3.75
CA PHE A 45 11.89 -4.60 3.54
C PHE A 45 10.97 -4.27 4.73
N SER A 46 11.48 -4.29 5.97
CA SER A 46 10.71 -3.83 7.14
C SER A 46 10.41 -2.32 7.10
N GLU A 47 11.35 -1.51 6.58
CA GLU A 47 11.14 -0.08 6.35
C GLU A 47 10.08 0.15 5.28
N GLU A 48 10.14 -0.59 4.17
CA GLU A 48 9.14 -0.50 3.09
C GLU A 48 7.72 -0.89 3.55
N VAL A 49 7.58 -1.84 4.49
CA VAL A 49 6.27 -2.14 5.12
C VAL A 49 5.72 -0.90 5.83
N THR A 50 6.58 -0.16 6.54
CA THR A 50 6.21 1.04 7.28
C THR A 50 5.82 2.17 6.32
N GLU A 51 6.57 2.33 5.22
CA GLU A 51 6.27 3.30 4.18
C GLU A 51 4.93 3.02 3.49
N SER A 52 4.71 1.80 3.00
CA SER A 52 3.43 1.42 2.37
C SER A 52 2.24 1.50 3.35
N THR A 53 2.46 1.26 4.65
CA THR A 53 1.42 1.47 5.67
C THR A 53 1.04 2.96 5.76
N THR A 54 2.02 3.84 5.68
CA THR A 54 1.82 5.31 5.68
C THR A 54 1.09 5.76 4.42
N HIS A 55 1.47 5.26 3.25
CA HIS A 55 0.79 5.54 1.99
C HIS A 55 -0.66 5.05 2.00
N ALA A 56 -0.90 3.81 2.43
CA ALA A 56 -2.25 3.27 2.55
C ALA A 56 -3.13 4.10 3.50
N ALA A 57 -2.57 4.63 4.59
CA ALA A 57 -3.28 5.52 5.50
C ALA A 57 -3.65 6.85 4.84
N ALA A 58 -2.72 7.45 4.09
CA ALA A 58 -2.98 8.69 3.35
C ALA A 58 -4.07 8.50 2.28
N VAL A 59 -4.03 7.39 1.53
CA VAL A 59 -5.05 7.05 0.52
C VAL A 59 -6.42 6.85 1.17
N ARG A 60 -6.49 6.10 2.28
CA ARG A 60 -7.75 5.93 3.04
C ARG A 60 -8.34 7.27 3.48
N ALA A 61 -7.50 8.16 4.02
CA ALA A 61 -7.94 9.49 4.44
C ALA A 61 -8.49 10.31 3.25
N ALA A 62 -7.85 10.22 2.08
CA ALA A 62 -8.32 10.87 0.86
C ALA A 62 -9.68 10.33 0.39
N ILE A 63 -9.89 9.00 0.43
CA ILE A 63 -11.18 8.38 0.09
C ILE A 63 -12.29 8.86 1.03
N VAL A 64 -12.03 8.85 2.35
CA VAL A 64 -13.01 9.30 3.36
C VAL A 64 -13.37 10.78 3.16
N LYS A 65 -12.39 11.63 2.83
CA LYS A 65 -12.62 13.06 2.54
C LYS A 65 -13.54 13.29 1.32
N LEU A 66 -13.65 12.32 0.43
CA LEU A 66 -14.52 12.36 -0.76
C LEU A 66 -15.88 11.67 -0.52
N ASP A 67 -16.20 11.35 0.73
CA ASP A 67 -17.37 10.55 1.15
C ASP A 67 -17.41 9.17 0.47
N GLY A 68 -16.23 8.60 0.19
CA GLY A 68 -16.06 7.26 -0.36
C GLY A 68 -15.85 6.19 0.70
N ILE A 69 -15.91 4.92 0.28
CA ILE A 69 -15.59 3.76 1.12
C ILE A 69 -14.25 3.20 0.69
N ALA A 70 -13.29 3.14 1.62
CA ALA A 70 -12.02 2.48 1.39
C ALA A 70 -12.19 0.96 1.48
N THR A 71 -11.66 0.26 0.50
CA THR A 71 -11.76 -1.20 0.39
C THR A 71 -10.45 -1.89 0.76
N THR A 72 -10.50 -3.21 0.92
CA THR A 72 -9.32 -4.07 1.08
C THR A 72 -9.21 -5.04 -0.09
N ASP A 73 -9.67 -4.60 -1.26
CA ASP A 73 -9.65 -5.43 -2.46
C ASP A 73 -8.22 -5.68 -2.93
N ARG A 74 -8.05 -6.80 -3.63
CA ARG A 74 -6.77 -7.20 -4.21
C ARG A 74 -6.55 -6.48 -5.54
N ALA A 75 -5.31 -6.05 -5.77
CA ALA A 75 -4.82 -5.57 -7.07
C ALA A 75 -4.47 -6.74 -8.01
#